data_AF-A0A5E4J5J7-F1
#
_entry.id   AF-A0A5E4J5J7-F1
#
_cell.length_a   1.000
_cell.length_b   1.000
_cell.length_c   1.000
_cell.angle_alpha   90.00
_cell.angle_beta   90.00
_cell.angle_gamma   90.00
#
_symmetry.space_group_name_H-M   'P 1'
#
loop_
_entity.id
_entity.type
_entity.pdbx_description
1 polymer ?
#
loop_
_entity_poly.entity_id
_entity_poly.type
_entity_poly.pdbx_seq_one_letter_code
_entity_poly.pdbx_strand_id
1 'polypeptide(L)' 'MARVLDPLGKSKRHPLLPRSHSRNDGLNLIEMELGAAKEILAEVFGITVQEVEEMIRQRSEERMLWPERFWLVD' A
#
# COMPACT_ATOMS: atom_id res chain seq x y z
N MET A 1 -8.75 55.45 -25.53
CA MET A 1 -9.42 55.12 -24.26
C MET A 1 -9.26 53.62 -24.02
N ALA A 2 -8.33 53.24 -23.13
CA ALA A 2 -7.96 51.85 -22.89
C ALA A 2 -8.94 51.20 -21.89
N ARG A 3 -9.41 50.00 -22.21
CA ARG A 3 -10.35 49.25 -21.36
C ARG A 3 -9.62 48.73 -20.12
N VAL A 4 -10.19 49.05 -18.96
CA VAL A 4 -9.78 48.56 -17.64
C VAL A 4 -9.96 47.04 -17.60
N LEU A 5 -8.92 46.30 -17.23
CA LEU A 5 -9.03 44.89 -16.89
C LEU A 5 -9.61 44.77 -15.49
N ASP A 6 -10.81 44.21 -15.38
CA ASP A 6 -11.43 43.85 -14.11
C ASP A 6 -10.60 42.77 -13.38
N PRO A 7 -10.41 42.89 -12.05
CA PRO A 7 -9.71 41.87 -11.28
C PRO A 7 -10.59 40.63 -11.07
N LEU A 8 -10.07 39.53 -11.63
CA LEU A 8 -10.37 38.12 -11.41
C LEU A 8 -11.12 37.81 -10.09
N GLY A 9 -12.32 37.23 -10.27
CA GLY A 9 -13.20 36.78 -9.20
C GLY A 9 -12.50 35.91 -8.15
N LYS A 10 -12.79 36.22 -6.89
CA LYS A 10 -12.28 35.56 -5.70
C LYS A 10 -12.84 34.14 -5.61
N SER A 11 -12.07 33.14 -6.04
CA SER A 11 -12.40 31.74 -5.79
C SER A 11 -12.25 31.42 -4.30
N LYS A 12 -13.38 31.27 -3.59
CA LYS A 12 -13.44 30.78 -2.21
C LYS A 12 -12.80 29.39 -2.17
N ARG A 13 -11.55 29.30 -1.72
CA ARG A 13 -10.93 28.02 -1.35
C ARG A 13 -11.64 27.55 -0.09
N HIS A 14 -12.53 26.58 -0.23
CA HIS A 14 -12.96 25.78 0.91
C HIS A 14 -11.72 25.09 1.48
N PRO A 15 -11.44 25.19 2.80
CA PRO A 15 -10.45 24.33 3.42
C PRO A 15 -10.88 22.90 3.14
N LEU A 16 -10.04 22.15 2.43
CA LEU A 16 -10.22 20.72 2.28
C LEU A 16 -10.13 20.15 3.70
N LEU A 17 -11.28 19.85 4.28
CA LEU A 17 -11.35 19.10 5.53
C LEU A 17 -10.48 17.85 5.35
N PRO A 18 -9.72 17.44 6.37
CA PRO A 18 -9.02 16.17 6.32
C PRO A 18 -10.06 15.12 5.98
N ARG A 19 -9.90 14.49 4.81
CA ARG A 19 -10.71 13.36 4.40
C ARG A 19 -10.60 12.37 5.56
N SER A 20 -11.68 12.20 6.30
CA SER A 20 -11.75 11.20 7.35
C SER A 20 -11.57 9.87 6.64
N HIS A 21 -10.34 9.35 6.61
CA HIS A 21 -10.05 8.07 6.01
C HIS A 21 -10.85 7.06 6.83
N SER A 22 -11.88 6.53 6.19
CA SER A 22 -12.68 5.46 6.74
C SER A 22 -11.70 4.36 7.10
N ARG A 23 -11.74 3.90 8.35
CA ARG A 23 -10.87 2.87 8.90
C ARG A 23 -10.90 1.56 8.07
N ASN A 24 -11.94 1.37 7.26
CA ASN A 24 -12.11 0.26 6.33
C ASN A 24 -11.28 0.38 5.04
N ASP A 25 -10.86 1.59 4.64
CA ASP A 25 -10.08 1.82 3.42
C ASP A 25 -8.65 1.23 3.56
N GLY A 26 -8.10 1.29 4.78
CA GLY A 26 -6.77 0.73 5.08
C GLY A 26 -6.75 -0.80 5.13
N LEU A 27 -7.84 -1.44 5.56
CA LEU A 27 -7.93 -2.91 5.61
C LEU A 27 -7.92 -3.51 4.19
N ASN A 28 -8.68 -2.91 3.28
CA ASN A 28 -8.68 -3.32 1.87
C ASN A 28 -7.31 -3.15 1.21
N LEU A 29 -6.59 -2.08 1.54
CA LEU A 29 -5.23 -1.87 1.02
C LEU A 29 -4.27 -2.96 1.50
N ILE A 30 -4.31 -3.31 2.78
CA ILE A 30 -3.46 -4.36 3.35
C ILE A 30 -3.75 -5.72 2.72
N GLU A 31 -5.02 -6.07 2.52
CA GLU A 31 -5.41 -7.32 1.86
C GLU A 31 -4.92 -7.37 0.40
N MET A 32 -5.04 -6.24 -0.31
CA MET A 32 -4.58 -6.14 -1.70
C MET A 32 -3.05 -6.24 -1.81
N GLU A 33 -2.32 -5.55 -0.93
CA GLU A 33 -0.85 -5.62 -0.86
C GLU A 33 -0.37 -7.02 -0.49
N LEU A 34 -1.04 -7.67 0.47
CA LEU A 34 -0.73 -9.05 0.85
C LEU A 34 -0.97 -10.02 -0.30
N GLY A 35 -2.06 -9.85 -1.04
CA GLY A 35 -2.36 -10.64 -2.24
C GLY A 35 -1.25 -10.50 -3.28
N ALA A 36 -0.91 -9.27 -3.64
CA ALA A 36 0.15 -8.98 -4.60
C ALA A 36 1.51 -9.54 -4.16
N ALA A 37 1.85 -9.42 -2.87
CA ALA A 37 3.08 -9.98 -2.33
C ALA A 37 3.14 -11.51 -2.48
N LYS A 38 2.03 -12.21 -2.21
CA LYS A 38 1.94 -13.67 -2.40
C LYS A 38 2.10 -14.07 -3.86
N GLU A 39 1.50 -13.33 -4.79
CA GLU A 39 1.63 -13.60 -6.23
C GLU A 39 3.06 -13.40 -6.73
N ILE A 40 3.73 -12.34 -6.27
CA ILE A 40 5.15 -12.11 -6.59
C ILE A 40 6.02 -13.27 -6.09
N LEU A 41 5.79 -13.73 -4.86
CA LEU A 41 6.52 -14.87 -4.31
C LEU A 41 6.27 -16.15 -5.12
N ALA A 42 5.02 -16.43 -5.47
CA ALA A 42 4.65 -17.59 -6.29
C ALA A 42 5.41 -17.59 -7.63
N GLU A 43 5.42 -16.44 -8.32
CA GLU A 43 6.12 -16.27 -9.60
C GLU A 43 7.65 -16.42 -9.45
N VAL A 44 8.26 -15.70 -8.51
CA VAL A 44 9.73 -15.69 -8.33
C VAL A 44 10.28 -17.08 -7.98
N PHE A 45 9.54 -17.83 -7.17
CA PHE A 45 9.97 -19.16 -6.73
C PHE A 45 9.44 -20.30 -7.63
N GLY A 46 8.60 -20.00 -8.63
CA GLY A 46 8.00 -21.01 -9.51
C GLY A 46 7.08 -21.99 -8.78
N ILE A 47 6.41 -21.53 -7.72
CA ILE A 47 5.49 -22.31 -6.88
C ILE A 47 4.09 -21.73 -6.95
N THR A 48 3.10 -22.45 -6.43
CA THR A 48 1.72 -21.97 -6.35
C THR A 48 1.53 -21.00 -5.19
N VAL A 49 0.49 -20.15 -5.28
CA VAL A 49 0.09 -19.28 -4.17
C VAL A 49 -0.26 -20.08 -2.91
N GLN A 50 -0.84 -21.27 -3.07
CA GLN A 50 -1.14 -22.15 -1.94
C GLN A 50 0.15 -22.60 -1.22
N GLU A 51 1.18 -22.98 -1.96
CA GLU A 51 2.48 -23.35 -1.39
C GLU A 51 3.15 -22.16 -0.66
N VAL A 52 3.00 -20.93 -1.18
CA VAL A 52 3.44 -19.71 -0.48
C VAL A 52 2.73 -19.55 0.88
N GLU A 53 1.42 -19.78 0.93
CA GLU A 53 0.66 -19.69 2.18
C GLU A 53 1.10 -20.75 3.19
N GLU A 54 1.34 -21.98 2.74
CA GLU A 54 1.84 -23.06 3.59
C GLU A 54 3.25 -22.76 4.11
N MET A 55 4.13 -22.20 3.29
CA MET A 55 5.47 -21.77 3.69
C MET A 55 5.42 -20.70 4.79
N ILE A 56 4.57 -19.69 4.63
CA ILE A 56 4.39 -18.63 5.64
C ILE A 56 3.83 -19.22 6.94
N ARG A 57 2.82 -20.10 6.83
CA ARG A 57 2.21 -20.79 7.98
C ARG A 57 3.24 -21.62 8.74
N GLN A 58 3.98 -22.49 8.05
CA GLN A 58 5.01 -23.34 8.65
C GLN A 58 6.07 -22.50 9.36
N ARG A 59 6.58 -21.42 8.74
CA ARG A 59 7.54 -20.52 9.40
C ARG A 59 6.99 -19.86 10.65
N SER A 60 5.71 -19.50 10.67
CA SER A 60 5.06 -18.91 11.84
C SER A 60 4.96 -19.90 13.01
N GLU A 61 4.68 -21.17 12.71
CA GLU A 61 4.56 -22.27 13.67
C GLU A 61 5.93 -22.68 14.23
N GLU A 62 6.95 -22.71 13.38
CA GLU A 62 8.34 -23.00 13.76
C GLU A 62 8.97 -21.90 14.63
N ARG A 63 8.27 -20.78 14.84
CA ARG A 63 8.77 -19.59 15.56
C ARG A 63 10.13 -19.12 15.08
N MET A 64 10.47 -19.42 13.82
CA MET A 64 11.67 -18.85 13.21
C MET A 64 11.45 -17.35 13.12
N LEU A 65 12.22 -16.59 13.91
CA LEU A 65 12.17 -15.15 13.89
C LEU A 65 12.52 -14.69 12.48
N TRP A 66 11.57 -14.01 11.83
CA TRP A 66 11.91 -13.22 10.66
C TRP A 66 13.04 -12.26 11.07
N PRO A 67 14.12 -12.18 10.29
CA PRO A 67 15.17 -11.23 10.61
C PRO A 67 14.54 -9.84 10.58
N GLU A 68 14.76 -9.04 11.64
CA GLU A 68 14.24 -7.67 11.69
C GLU A 68 14.75 -6.82 10.52
N ARG A 69 15.89 -7.23 9.94
CA ARG A 69 16.52 -6.57 8.80
C ARG A 69 17.12 -7.61 7.86
N PHE A 70 16.84 -7.45 6.57
CA PHE A 70 17.53 -8.16 5.50
C PHE A 70 18.72 -7.32 5.05
N TRP A 71 19.93 -7.80 5.33
CA TRP A 71 21.16 -7.18 4.83
C TRP A 71 21.44 -7.70 3.44
N LEU A 72 21.59 -6.81 2.45
CA LEU A 72 22.24 -7.17 1.20
C LEU A 72 23.72 -7.36 1.50
N VAL A 73 24.19 -8.59 1.35
CA VAL A 73 25.62 -8.89 1.30
C VAL A 73 26.00 -8.80 -0.19
N ASP A 74 26.84 -7.83 -0.53
CA ASP A 74 27.44 -7.67 -1.86
C ASP A 74 28.27 -8.90 -2.29
#